data_AF-A0A9J6GVK1-F1
#
_entry.id   AF-A0A9J6GVK1-F1
#
_cell.length_a   1.000
_cell.length_b   1.000
_cell.length_c   1.000
_cell.angle_alpha   90.00
_cell.angle_beta   90.00
_cell.angle_gamma   90.00
#
_symmetry.space_group_name_H-M   'P 1'
#
loop_
_entity.id
_entity.type
_entity.pdbx_description
1 polymer ?
#
loop_
_entity_poly.entity_id
_entity_poly.type
_entity_poly.pdbx_seq_one_letter_code
_entity_poly.pdbx_strand_id
1 'polypeptide(L)'
;MPHRRKDRPLQATDSVCEKHFEPHLVTKTWTAQYNGNVPMSVPRRASLACDAVPTIFPDCPPYLSKRSTWNLRKRSQDQRKLVVRRSKACVAKYHSHSAF
;
A
#
# COMPACT_ATOMS: atom_id res chain seq x y z
N MET A 1 31.24 -17.77 25.19
CA MET A 1 30.67 -18.93 24.45
C MET A 1 29.72 -18.40 23.39
N PRO A 2 29.97 -18.57 22.08
CA PRO A 2 29.07 -18.06 21.06
C PRO A 2 27.75 -18.85 21.08
N HIS A 3 26.62 -18.17 21.21
CA HIS A 3 25.31 -18.81 21.08
C HIS A 3 25.16 -19.35 19.66
N ARG A 4 25.16 -20.68 19.51
CA ARG A 4 24.73 -21.33 18.26
C ARG A 4 23.26 -20.98 18.04
N ARG A 5 22.95 -20.41 16.88
CA ARG A 5 21.56 -20.24 16.43
C ARG A 5 20.90 -21.61 16.36
N LYS A 6 19.75 -21.76 17.01
CA LYS A 6 18.95 -22.99 17.04
C LYS A 6 17.83 -22.97 15.98
N ASP A 7 18.00 -22.17 14.93
CA ASP A 7 16.99 -21.98 13.90
C ASP A 7 16.76 -23.30 13.15
N ARG A 8 15.50 -23.71 13.03
CA ARG A 8 15.12 -24.87 12.21
C ARG A 8 14.93 -24.46 10.74
N PRO A 9 15.12 -25.37 9.77
CA PRO A 9 14.75 -25.09 8.39
C PRO A 9 13.24 -24.84 8.26
N LEU A 10 12.87 -23.82 7.48
CA LEU A 10 11.48 -23.51 7.16
C LEU A 10 10.91 -24.55 6.18
N GLN A 11 9.66 -24.93 6.43
CA GLN A 11 8.86 -25.84 5.62
C GLN A 11 7.76 -25.07 4.89
N ALA A 12 7.23 -25.61 3.80
CA ALA A 12 6.14 -24.98 3.05
C ALA A 12 4.83 -24.83 3.87
N THR A 13 4.68 -25.62 4.93
CA THR A 13 3.55 -25.53 5.87
C THR A 13 3.73 -24.45 6.93
N ASP A 14 4.93 -23.87 7.05
CA ASP A 14 5.17 -22.80 7.99
C ASP A 14 4.50 -21.52 7.49
N SER A 15 3.80 -20.85 8.40
CA SER A 15 3.09 -19.63 8.10
C SER A 15 3.37 -18.58 9.17
N VAL A 16 3.34 -17.32 8.74
CA VAL A 16 3.44 -16.15 9.61
C VAL A 16 2.18 -15.31 9.43
N CYS A 17 1.75 -14.63 10.50
CA CYS A 17 0.55 -13.81 10.42
C CYS A 17 0.82 -12.46 9.75
N GLU A 18 -0.25 -11.79 9.30
CA GLU A 18 -0.19 -10.58 8.49
C GLU A 18 0.58 -9.41 9.13
N LYS A 19 0.71 -9.40 10.47
CA LYS A 19 1.42 -8.36 11.22
C LYS A 19 2.90 -8.22 10.85
N HIS A 20 3.46 -9.24 10.19
CA HIS A 20 4.85 -9.26 9.76
C HIS A 20 5.09 -8.60 8.39
N PHE A 21 4.03 -8.24 7.69
CA PHE A 21 4.09 -7.61 6.37
C PHE A 21 3.57 -6.19 6.42
N GLU A 22 4.12 -5.32 5.58
CA GLU A 22 3.49 -4.03 5.34
C GLU A 22 2.15 -4.22 4.60
N PRO A 23 1.13 -3.37 4.88
CA PRO A 23 -0.21 -3.56 4.33
C PRO A 23 -0.30 -3.64 2.81
N HIS A 24 0.66 -3.04 2.09
CA HIS A 24 0.68 -3.04 0.63
C HIS A 24 1.16 -4.36 0.01
N LEU A 25 1.80 -5.23 0.82
CA LEU A 25 2.24 -6.57 0.42
C LEU A 25 1.14 -7.62 0.61
N VAL A 26 0.02 -7.25 1.26
CA VAL A 26 -1.11 -8.12 1.55
C VAL A 26 -2.33 -7.65 0.76
N THR A 27 -2.82 -8.48 -0.15
CA THR A 27 -4.02 -8.22 -0.96
C THR A 27 -5.23 -8.92 -0.33
N LYS A 28 -6.26 -8.15 0.03
CA LYS A 28 -7.53 -8.66 0.60
C LYS A 28 -8.73 -8.48 -0.36
N THR A 29 -8.50 -7.84 -1.51
CA THR A 29 -9.55 -7.52 -2.47
C THR A 29 -9.11 -7.92 -3.87
N TRP A 30 -10.06 -8.39 -4.67
CA TRP A 30 -9.87 -8.60 -6.10
C TRP A 30 -10.58 -7.49 -6.87
N THR A 31 -9.89 -6.88 -7.83
CA THR A 31 -10.48 -5.91 -8.76
C THR A 31 -10.76 -6.57 -10.09
N ALA A 32 -12.03 -6.71 -10.44
CA ALA A 32 -12.44 -7.09 -11.79
C ALA A 32 -12.85 -5.82 -12.56
N GLN A 33 -12.41 -5.70 -13.81
CA GLN A 33 -12.97 -4.71 -14.73
C GLN A 33 -14.22 -5.31 -15.38
N TYR A 34 -15.38 -4.68 -15.18
CA TYR A 34 -16.61 -5.01 -15.89
C TYR A 34 -16.94 -3.88 -16.87
N ASN A 35 -17.10 -4.21 -18.16
CA ASN A 35 -17.47 -3.30 -19.25
C ASN A 35 -16.79 -1.91 -19.19
N GLY A 36 -15.48 -1.90 -18.97
CA GLY A 36 -14.63 -0.73 -19.16
C GLY A 36 -14.70 0.38 -18.10
N ASN A 37 -15.55 0.31 -17.05
CA ASN A 37 -15.67 1.47 -16.14
C ASN A 37 -16.01 1.20 -14.66
N VAL A 38 -16.18 -0.04 -14.19
CA VAL A 38 -16.41 -0.26 -12.75
C VAL A 38 -15.40 -1.26 -12.18
N PRO A 39 -14.41 -0.79 -11.39
CA PRO A 39 -13.62 -1.69 -10.55
C PRO A 39 -14.51 -2.14 -9.38
N MET A 40 -15.15 -3.30 -9.50
CA MET A 40 -15.75 -3.94 -8.33
C MET A 40 -14.64 -4.51 -7.47
N SER A 41 -14.52 -4.01 -6.24
CA SER A 41 -13.62 -4.55 -5.21
C SER A 41 -14.38 -5.63 -4.43
N VAL A 42 -14.17 -6.89 -4.80
CA VAL A 42 -14.77 -8.02 -4.09
C VAL A 42 -13.83 -8.46 -2.97
N PRO A 43 -14.32 -8.66 -1.72
CA PRO A 43 -13.52 -9.23 -0.65
C PRO A 43 -13.03 -10.64 -1.00
N ARG A 44 -11.76 -10.94 -0.74
CA ARG A 44 -11.15 -12.26 -0.93
C ARG A 44 -10.35 -12.65 0.30
N ARG A 45 -10.05 -13.95 0.44
CA ARG A 45 -9.00 -14.44 1.35
C ARG A 45 -7.71 -13.65 1.11
N ALA A 46 -7.07 -13.23 2.20
CA ALA A 46 -5.81 -12.51 2.15
C ALA A 46 -4.77 -13.35 1.41
N SER A 47 -4.07 -12.73 0.46
CA SER A 47 -2.95 -13.32 -0.26
C SER A 47 -1.77 -12.36 -0.28
N LEU A 48 -0.58 -12.92 -0.20
CA LEU A 48 0.66 -12.16 -0.35
C LEU A 48 0.90 -11.82 -1.82
N ALA A 49 1.56 -10.69 -2.08
CA ALA A 49 2.15 -10.42 -3.39
C ALA A 49 3.23 -11.47 -3.70
N CYS A 50 3.50 -11.73 -4.99
CA CYS A 50 4.42 -12.79 -5.43
C CYS A 50 5.81 -12.69 -4.78
N ASP A 51 6.33 -11.47 -4.60
CA ASP A 51 7.65 -11.21 -4.03
C ASP A 51 7.58 -10.66 -2.59
N ALA A 52 6.46 -10.89 -1.90
CA ALA A 52 6.27 -10.39 -0.54
C ALA A 52 7.19 -11.13 0.44
N VAL A 53 8.05 -10.36 1.11
CA VAL A 53 8.87 -10.83 2.23
C VAL A 53 8.42 -10.15 3.53
N PRO A 54 8.53 -10.81 4.70
CA PRO A 54 8.28 -10.17 5.99
C PRO A 54 9.20 -8.97 6.16
N THR A 55 8.63 -7.81 6.46
CA THR A 55 9.38 -6.55 6.66
C THR A 55 9.34 -6.08 8.10
N ILE A 56 8.42 -6.60 8.92
CA ILE A 56 8.21 -6.18 10.30
C ILE A 56 8.73 -7.28 11.26
N PHE A 57 9.84 -6.96 11.91
CA PHE A 57 10.49 -7.80 12.92
C PHE A 57 10.51 -7.05 14.26
N PRO A 58 9.63 -7.42 15.23
CA PRO A 58 9.42 -6.63 16.45
C PRO A 58 10.67 -6.49 17.33
N ASP A 59 11.50 -7.53 17.37
CA ASP A 59 12.72 -7.54 18.19
C ASP A 59 13.99 -7.16 17.39
N CYS A 60 13.82 -6.61 16.18
CA CYS A 60 14.94 -6.21 15.35
C CYS A 60 15.51 -4.86 15.82
N PRO A 61 16.82 -4.79 16.15
CA PRO A 61 17.44 -3.55 16.58
C PRO A 61 17.21 -2.40 15.58
N PRO A 62 17.02 -1.15 16.05
CA PRO A 62 16.74 0.01 15.18
C PRO A 62 17.75 0.22 14.05
N TYR A 63 19.02 -0.15 14.27
CA TYR A 63 20.08 -0.03 13.26
C TYR A 63 19.98 -1.07 12.13
N LEU A 64 19.22 -2.15 12.33
CA LEU A 64 18.95 -3.19 11.33
C LEU A 64 17.55 -3.08 10.72
N SER A 65 16.62 -2.41 11.40
CA SER A 65 15.25 -2.21 10.90
C SER A 65 15.20 -1.07 9.87
N LYS A 66 15.54 -1.38 8.61
CA LYS A 66 15.28 -0.48 7.49
C LYS A 66 13.78 -0.43 7.22
N ARG A 67 13.13 0.68 7.59
CA ARG A 67 11.74 0.95 7.18
C ARG A 67 11.65 1.04 5.66
N SER A 68 10.62 0.44 5.05
CA SER A 68 10.48 0.54 3.59
C SER A 68 10.25 2.00 3.17
N THR A 69 10.86 2.38 2.05
CA THR A 69 10.70 3.71 1.45
C THR A 69 9.38 3.85 0.69
N TRP A 70 8.57 2.79 0.62
CA TRP A 70 7.26 2.78 -0.04
C TRP A 70 6.34 3.85 0.54
N ASN A 71 6.28 3.93 1.88
CA ASN A 71 5.42 4.90 2.58
C ASN A 71 5.88 6.35 2.37
N LEU A 72 7.18 6.59 2.17
CA LEU A 72 7.73 7.91 1.83
C LEU A 72 7.32 8.35 0.41
N ARG A 73 7.33 7.43 -0.56
CA ARG A 73 6.89 7.72 -1.94
C ARG A 73 5.40 8.05 -2.02
N LYS A 74 4.55 7.33 -1.28
CA LYS A 74 3.09 7.54 -1.32
C LYS A 74 2.69 8.93 -0.81
N ARG A 75 3.32 9.43 0.25
CA ARG A 75 3.08 10.80 0.78
C ARG A 75 3.39 11.88 -0.25
N SER A 76 4.41 11.68 -1.08
CA SER A 76 4.77 12.61 -2.17
C SER A 76 3.76 12.59 -3.33
N GLN A 77 3.21 11.43 -3.68
CA GLN A 77 2.20 11.32 -4.75
C GLN A 77 0.84 11.88 -4.33
N ASP A 78 0.44 11.64 -3.08
CA ASP A 78 -0.83 12.17 -2.56
C ASP A 78 -0.81 13.71 -2.49
N GLN A 79 0.31 14.28 -2.05
CA GLN A 79 0.58 15.73 -2.10
C GLN A 79 0.49 16.27 -3.55
N ARG A 80 1.09 15.59 -4.54
CA ARG A 80 1.00 16.00 -5.95
C ARG A 80 -0.44 15.97 -6.48
N LYS A 81 -1.25 14.98 -6.11
CA LYS A 81 -2.67 14.92 -6.52
C LYS A 81 -3.50 16.06 -5.92
N LEU A 82 -3.21 16.47 -4.70
CA LEU A 82 -3.92 17.58 -4.02
C LEU A 82 -3.58 18.94 -4.65
N VAL A 83 -2.33 19.14 -5.07
CA VAL A 83 -1.91 20.35 -5.81
C VAL A 83 -2.61 20.44 -7.18
N VAL A 84 -2.66 19.33 -7.94
CA VAL A 84 -3.32 19.29 -9.27
C VAL A 84 -4.80 19.65 -9.19
N ARG A 85 -5.51 19.27 -8.12
CA ARG A 85 -6.93 19.62 -7.91
C ARG A 85 -7.13 21.12 -7.65
N ARG A 86 -6.19 21.80 -6.99
CA ARG A 86 -6.28 23.25 -6.70
C ARG A 86 -6.11 24.12 -7.95
N SER A 87 -5.31 23.68 -8.91
CA SER A 87 -5.09 24.38 -10.19
C SER A 87 -6.22 24.25 -11.21
N LYS A 88 -7.15 23.30 -11.04
CA LYS A 88 -8.35 23.16 -11.91
C LYS A 88 -9.58 23.94 -11.42
N ALA A 89 -9.53 24.52 -10.23
CA ALA A 89 -10.67 25.19 -9.60
C ALA A 89 -10.77 26.71 -9.91
N CYS A 90 -9.92 27.25 -10.79
CA CYS A 90 -9.89 28.68 -11.11
C CYS A 90 -10.02 28.98 -12.61
N VAL A 91 -10.96 28.33 -13.32
CA VAL A 91 -11.43 28.83 -14.63
C VAL A 91 -12.95 28.66 -14.73
N ALA A 92 -13.69 29.47 -13.98
CA ALA A 92 -15.10 29.77 -14.24
C ALA A 92 -15.50 31.01 -13.43
N LYS A 93 -14.93 32.17 -13.79
CA LYS A 93 -15.46 33.47 -13.34
C LYS A 93 -16.62 33.86 -14.25
N TYR A 94 -17.79 34.01 -13.64
CA TYR A 94 -18.92 34.88 -13.99
C TYR A 94 -18.81 35.65 -15.32
N HIS A 95 -19.80 35.43 -16.20
CA HIS A 95 -20.41 36.52 -16.96
C HIS A 95 -21.92 36.45 -16.72
N SER A 96 -22.39 37.31 -15.81
CA SER A 96 -23.76 37.83 -15.86
C SER A 96 -23.99 38.47 -17.23
N HIS A 97 -25.21 38.43 -17.75
CA HIS A 97 -25.94 39.57 -18.33
C HIS A 97 -27.36 39.12 -18.68
N SER A 98 -28.30 39.89 -18.18
CA SER A 98 -29.76 39.84 -18.33
C SER A 98 -30.24 40.07 -19.76
N ALA A 99 -31.37 39.48 -20.13
CA ALA A 99 -32.30 40.09 -21.07
C ALA A 99 -33.73 39.66 -20.76
N PHE A 100 -34.62 40.66 -20.79
CA PHE A 100 -36.07 40.60 -20.70
C PHE A 100 -36.69 39.80 -21.85
#